data_AF-A0A3D4UU77-F1
#
_entry.id   AF-A0A3D4UU77-F1
#
_cell.length_a   1.000
_cell.length_b   1.000
_cell.length_c   1.000
_cell.angle_alpha   90.00
_cell.angle_beta   90.00
_cell.angle_gamma   90.00
#
_symmetry.space_group_name_H-M   'P 1'
#
loop_
_entity.id
_entity.type
_entity.pdbx_description
1 polymer ?
#
loop_
_entity_poly.entity_id
_entity_poly.type
_entity_poly.pdbx_seq_one_letter_code
_entity_poly.pdbx_strand_id
1 'polypeptide(L)' 'MKELNDNIEKGWWYQVTPLARLNPEEWLVGIYKKGKASWITEHCKSGFSTALEAVKYAQDYINEKTL' A
#
# COMPACT_ATOMS: atom_id res chain seq x y z
N MET A 1 10.75 -7.44 -2.47
CA MET A 1 11.86 -6.48 -2.19
C MET A 1 12.20 -5.64 -3.40
N LYS A 2 12.59 -6.23 -4.55
CA LYS A 2 12.89 -5.47 -5.79
C LYS A 2 11.75 -4.52 -6.20
N GLU A 3 10.51 -5.02 -6.28
CA GLU A 3 9.34 -4.22 -6.68
C GLU A 3 9.01 -3.06 -5.72
N LEU A 4 9.31 -3.20 -4.42
CA LEU A 4 9.11 -2.11 -3.47
C LEU A 4 10.13 -0.98 -3.72
N ASN A 5 11.39 -1.33 -3.99
CA ASN A 5 12.42 -0.34 -4.33
C ASN A 5 12.07 0.39 -5.63
N ASP A 6 11.59 -0.32 -6.66
CA ASP A 6 11.16 0.29 -7.92
C ASP A 6 10.01 1.29 -7.71
N ASN A 7 9.06 0.97 -6.81
CA ASN A 7 7.98 1.89 -6.43
C ASN A 7 8.51 3.14 -5.73
N ILE A 8 9.46 2.98 -4.81
CA ILE A 8 10.07 4.10 -4.06
C ILE A 8 10.77 5.06 -5.02
N GLU A 9 11.53 4.54 -5.98
CA GLU A 9 12.20 5.34 -7.01
C GLU A 9 11.21 6.13 -7.86
N LYS A 10 10.04 5.54 -8.15
CA LYS A 10 8.93 6.20 -8.87
C LYS A 10 8.11 7.16 -7.99
N GLY A 11 8.49 7.36 -6.73
CA GLY A 11 7.78 8.24 -5.81
C GLY A 11 6.49 7.65 -5.25
N TRP A 12 6.41 6.33 -5.14
CA TRP A 12 5.30 5.61 -4.52
C TRP A 12 5.78 4.79 -3.33
N TRP A 13 4.97 4.74 -2.28
CA TRP A 13 5.20 3.91 -1.10
C TRP A 13 3.89 3.25 -0.69
N TYR A 14 3.96 2.09 -0.04
CA TYR A 14 2.81 1.52 0.64
C TYR A 14 3.21 0.93 1.98
N GLN A 15 2.27 0.93 2.92
CA GLN A 15 2.42 0.34 4.25
C GLN A 15 1.26 -0.61 4.48
N VAL A 16 1.57 -1.88 4.76
CA VAL A 16 0.61 -2.88 5.19
C VAL A 16 0.69 -3.05 6.71
N THR A 17 -0.45 -3.06 7.37
CA THR A 17 -0.57 -3.26 8.81
C THR A 17 -1.79 -4.12 9.12
N PRO A 18 -1.75 -4.96 10.17
CA PRO A 18 -2.99 -5.52 10.70
C PRO A 18 -3.89 -4.37 11.18
N LEU A 19 -5.19 -4.50 10.95
CA LEU A 19 -6.22 -3.71 11.59
C LEU A 19 -6.35 -4.19 13.04
N ALA A 20 -6.73 -3.31 13.96
CA ALA A 20 -6.97 -3.66 15.36
C ALA A 20 -8.27 -4.47 15.56
N ARG A 21 -8.45 -5.51 14.73
CA ARG A 21 -9.57 -6.44 14.72
C ARG A 21 -8.98 -7.85 14.76
N LEU A 22 -9.28 -8.60 15.82
CA LEU A 22 -8.72 -9.94 16.03
C LEU A 22 -9.61 -11.06 15.47
N ASN A 23 -10.91 -10.79 15.24
CA ASN A 23 -11.87 -11.78 14.73
C ASN A 23 -12.93 -11.14 13.81
N PRO A 24 -12.85 -11.31 12.49
CA PRO A 24 -11.69 -11.86 11.77
C PRO A 24 -10.45 -10.97 11.95
N GLU A 25 -9.26 -11.57 11.87
CA GLU A 25 -8.04 -10.83 11.61
C GLU A 25 -8.20 -10.15 10.25
N GLU A 26 -7.94 -8.84 10.20
CA GLU A 26 -8.14 -8.03 9.01
C GLU A 26 -6.87 -7.20 8.78
N TRP A 27 -6.51 -7.01 7.52
CA TRP A 27 -5.35 -6.23 7.12
C TRP A 27 -5.80 -4.99 6.36
N LEU A 28 -4.98 -3.93 6.45
CA LEU A 28 -5.18 -2.70 5.70
C LEU A 28 -3.88 -2.24 5.05
N VAL A 29 -4.01 -1.46 3.99
CA VAL A 29 -2.89 -0.83 3.30
C VAL A 29 -3.11 0.67 3.14
N GLY A 30 -2.10 1.43 3.53
CA GLY A 30 -1.97 2.84 3.17
C GLY A 30 -1.03 2.97 1.96
N ILE A 31 -1.46 3.67 0.93
CA ILE A 31 -0.68 3.94 -0.29
C ILE A 31 -0.37 5.43 -0.30
N TYR A 32 0.91 5.75 -0.49
CA TYR A 32 1.42 7.11 -0.41
C TYR A 32 2.11 7.49 -1.71
N LYS A 33 1.94 8.76 -2.08
CA LYS A 33 2.62 9.37 -3.22
C LYS A 33 3.55 10.47 -2.72
N LYS A 34 4.75 10.53 -3.30
CA LYS A 34 5.75 11.54 -2.97
C LYS A 34 5.27 12.91 -3.46
N GLY A 35 5.00 13.81 -2.52
CA GLY A 35 4.76 15.22 -2.77
C GLY A 35 6.07 16.03 -2.78
N LYS A 36 5.95 17.36 -2.79
CA LYS A 36 7.11 18.27 -2.85
C LYS A 36 8.02 18.20 -1.61
N ALA A 37 7.44 17.98 -0.43
CA ALA A 37 8.18 17.96 0.84
C ALA A 37 7.79 16.80 1.78
N SER A 38 6.78 16.00 1.41
CA SER A 38 6.24 14.94 2.25
C SER A 38 5.67 13.81 1.42
N TRP A 39 5.46 12.66 2.04
CA TRP A 39 4.62 11.60 1.50
C TRP A 39 3.16 11.93 1.82
N ILE A 40 2.30 11.89 0.80
CA ILE A 40 0.87 12.20 0.91
C ILE A 40 0.12 10.88 0.83
N THR A 41 -0.83 10.64 1.74
CA THR A 41 -1.71 9.48 1.63
C THR A 41 -2.61 9.68 0.42
N GLU A 42 -2.41 8.85 -0.61
CA GLU A 42 -3.19 8.86 -1.83
C GLU A 42 -4.45 8.00 -1.66
N HIS A 43 -4.28 6.83 -1.04
CA HIS A 43 -5.35 5.87 -0.88
C HIS A 43 -5.14 5.03 0.39
N CYS A 44 -6.24 4.57 0.98
CA CYS A 44 -6.22 3.64 2.10
C CYS A 44 -7.37 2.65 1.95
N LYS A 45 -7.10 1.37 2.19
CA LYS A 45 -8.10 0.32 2.07
C LYS A 45 -7.88 -0.75 3.15
N SER A 46 -8.96 -1.19 3.79
CA SER A 46 -9.00 -2.35 4.68
C SER A 46 -9.88 -3.46 4.09
N GLY A 47 -10.14 -4.52 4.87
CA GLY A 47 -10.98 -5.65 4.46
C GLY A 47 -10.21 -6.82 3.84
N PHE A 48 -8.87 -6.83 3.97
CA PHE A 48 -8.05 -7.93 3.46
C PHE A 48 -7.93 -9.04 4.50
N SER A 49 -8.02 -10.29 4.06
CA SER A 49 -7.91 -11.45 4.95
C SER A 49 -6.44 -11.77 5.26
N THR A 50 -5.52 -11.33 4.40
CA THR A 50 -4.08 -11.54 4.58
C THR A 50 -3.27 -10.28 4.24
N ALA A 51 -2.08 -10.16 4.82
CA ALA A 51 -1.12 -9.12 4.46
C ALA A 51 -0.77 -9.16 2.96
N LEU A 52 -0.71 -10.35 2.36
CA LEU A 52 -0.32 -10.52 0.96
C LEU A 52 -1.37 -9.98 -0.01
N GLU A 53 -2.66 -10.15 0.31
CA GLU A 53 -3.75 -9.53 -0.46
C GLU A 53 -3.63 -8.00 -0.45
N ALA A 54 -3.32 -7.42 0.71
CA ALA A 54 -3.13 -5.98 0.88
C ALA A 54 -1.90 -5.48 0.08
N VAL A 55 -0.79 -6.24 0.08
CA VAL A 55 0.39 -5.94 -0.75
C VAL A 55 0.04 -5.97 -2.24
N LYS A 56 -0.60 -7.05 -2.70
CA LYS A 56 -0.98 -7.20 -4.11
C LYS A 56 -1.88 -6.05 -4.56
N TYR A 57 -2.87 -5.68 -3.75
CA TYR A 57 -3.75 -4.55 -4.03
C TYR A 57 -2.97 -3.24 -4.21
N ALA A 58 -1.99 -2.95 -3.34
CA ALA A 58 -1.18 -1.76 -3.46
C ALA A 58 -0.29 -1.78 -4.71
N GLN A 59 0.28 -2.93 -5.07
CA GLN A 59 1.08 -3.06 -6.28
C GLN A 59 0.23 -2.85 -7.54
N ASP A 60 -0.94 -3.47 -7.62
CA ASP A 60 -1.89 -3.30 -8.73
C ASP A 60 -2.31 -1.83 -8.85
N TYR A 61 -2.68 -1.18 -7.73
CA TYR A 61 -3.03 0.25 -7.70
C TYR A 61 -1.89 1.15 -8.20
N ILE A 62 -0.65 0.92 -7.74
CA ILE A 62 0.50 1.72 -8.17
C ILE A 62 0.80 1.50 -9.66
N ASN A 63 0.73 0.24 -10.14
CA ASN A 63 0.95 -0.09 -11.54
C ASN A 63 -0.08 0.61 -12.45
N GLU A 64 -1.36 0.60 -12.08
CA GLU A 64 -2.43 1.31 -12.81
C GLU A 64 -2.22 2.83 -12.88
N LYS A 65 -1.49 3.42 -11.93
CA LYS A 65 -1.20 4.87 -11.86
C LYS A 65 0.15 5.26 -12.47
N THR A 66 0.97 4.27 -12.84
CA THR A 66 2.33 4.48 -13.38
C THR A 66 2.50 3.99 -14.82
N LEU A 67 1.53 3.24 -15.35
CA LEU A 67 1.30 3.02 -16.77
C LEU A 67 0.72 4.27 -17.45
#